data_AF-A0A3D0FRY3-F1
#
_entry.id   AF-A0A3D0FRY3-F1
#
_cell.length_a   1.000
_cell.length_b   1.000
_cell.length_c   1.000
_cell.angle_alpha   90.00
_cell.angle_beta   90.00
_cell.angle_gamma   90.00
#
_symmetry.space_group_name_H-M   'P 1'
#
loop_
_entity.id
_entity.type
_entity.pdbx_description
1 polymer ?
#
loop_
_entity_poly.entity_id
_entity_poly.type
_entity_poly.pdbx_seq_one_letter_code
_entity_poly.pdbx_strand_id
1 'polypeptide(L)'
;MFARFTKPIIHALEKLGINAALEGRNDLVIDGKKFSGNAIAVYKDRILQHGTLLFSSSIKDLSMALAGRPEKFISKSVKSTSARVTNISDHIKSHMTIDEFILFLENEIAKAENYNRYYYSVDDLKEIEKLRDEKYSRDWWNLCSAPPYKYSKAFQFPGGLVEVYLEVSKGTISDVRIFGSYFFTRETTEIENILKGCKHTKDDILERLQTINLSHYFNNITREEFISLF
;
A
#
# COMPACT_ATOMS: atom_id res chain seq x y z
N MET A 1 16.91 -18.30 2.01
CA MET A 1 17.20 -16.96 2.61
C MET A 1 16.17 -16.60 3.68
N PHE A 2 14.87 -16.56 3.35
CA PHE A 2 13.79 -16.34 4.33
C PHE A 2 13.87 -17.28 5.54
N ALA A 3 13.97 -18.58 5.32
CA ALA A 3 14.11 -19.58 6.38
C ALA A 3 15.23 -19.30 7.40
N ARG A 4 16.34 -18.68 6.99
CA ARG A 4 17.43 -18.33 7.93
C ARG A 4 16.99 -17.23 8.89
N PHE A 5 16.40 -16.16 8.36
CA PHE A 5 16.06 -14.98 9.14
C PHE A 5 14.74 -15.10 9.91
N THR A 6 13.82 -15.97 9.46
CA THR A 6 12.55 -16.20 10.17
C THR A 6 12.66 -17.28 11.25
N LYS A 7 13.73 -18.07 11.25
CA LYS A 7 13.94 -19.15 12.23
C LYS A 7 13.97 -18.66 13.69
N PRO A 8 14.64 -17.54 14.05
CA PRO A 8 14.59 -17.02 15.42
C PRO A 8 13.17 -16.65 15.87
N ILE A 9 12.36 -16.10 14.96
CA ILE A 9 10.95 -15.77 15.24
C ILE A 9 10.14 -17.03 15.51
N ILE A 10 10.26 -18.06 14.65
CA ILE A 10 9.57 -19.33 14.85
C ILE A 10 9.98 -19.95 16.19
N HIS A 11 11.28 -19.96 16.51
CA HIS A 11 11.75 -20.54 17.77
C HIS A 11 11.27 -19.79 19.00
N ALA A 12 11.18 -18.46 18.94
CA ALA A 12 10.62 -17.66 20.03
C ALA A 12 9.12 -18.00 20.24
N LEU A 13 8.34 -18.15 19.16
CA LEU A 13 6.93 -18.53 19.25
C LEU A 13 6.72 -19.95 19.80
N GLU A 14 7.63 -20.89 19.49
CA GLU A 14 7.60 -22.23 20.09
C GLU A 14 7.69 -22.18 21.62
N LYS A 15 8.44 -21.23 22.20
CA LYS A 15 8.53 -21.04 23.66
C LYS A 15 7.21 -20.56 24.28
N LEU A 16 6.36 -19.90 23.49
CA LEU A 16 5.00 -19.54 23.89
C LEU A 16 4.00 -20.68 23.67
N GLY A 17 4.47 -21.84 23.19
CA GLY A 17 3.62 -23.00 22.85
C GLY A 17 2.89 -22.84 21.53
N ILE A 18 3.32 -21.93 20.66
CA ILE A 18 2.74 -21.68 19.34
C ILE A 18 3.54 -22.45 18.29
N ASN A 19 2.85 -23.31 17.54
CA ASN A 19 3.45 -24.03 16.43
C ASN A 19 3.37 -23.19 15.15
N ALA A 20 4.41 -22.38 14.91
CA ALA A 20 4.53 -21.57 13.71
C ALA A 20 5.42 -22.26 12.67
N ALA A 21 5.11 -22.08 11.38
CA ALA A 21 5.91 -22.61 10.29
C ALA A 21 6.14 -21.56 9.19
N LEU A 22 7.23 -21.70 8.44
CA LEU A 22 7.42 -21.00 7.18
C LEU A 22 6.70 -21.78 6.09
N GLU A 23 5.74 -21.15 5.43
CA GLU A 23 4.98 -21.72 4.32
C GLU A 23 5.25 -20.94 3.02
N GLY A 24 5.32 -21.66 1.91
CA GLY A 24 5.64 -21.07 0.61
C GLY A 24 7.04 -20.46 0.57
N ARG A 25 7.14 -19.21 0.10
CA ARG A 25 8.43 -18.52 -0.08
C ARG A 25 8.82 -17.66 1.12
N ASN A 26 7.86 -17.00 1.75
CA ASN A 26 8.11 -15.85 2.64
C ASN A 26 7.03 -15.62 3.71
N ASP A 27 6.06 -16.52 3.86
CA ASP A 27 4.95 -16.33 4.79
C ASP A 27 5.13 -17.19 6.04
N LEU A 28 4.85 -16.64 7.23
CA LEU A 28 4.75 -17.45 8.45
C LEU A 28 3.30 -17.69 8.80
N VAL A 29 3.01 -18.94 9.16
CA VAL A 29 1.67 -19.44 9.43
C VAL A 29 1.56 -20.11 10.79
N ILE A 30 0.39 -20.01 11.41
CA ILE A 30 -0.05 -20.80 12.57
C ILE A 30 -1.32 -21.52 12.13
N ASP A 31 -1.33 -22.85 12.23
CA ASP A 31 -2.45 -23.70 11.78
C ASP A 31 -2.91 -23.39 10.33
N GLY A 32 -1.95 -23.14 9.44
CA GLY A 32 -2.20 -22.80 8.02
C GLY A 32 -2.78 -21.40 7.79
N LYS A 33 -2.87 -20.56 8.83
CA LYS A 33 -3.29 -19.15 8.71
C LYS A 33 -2.08 -18.23 8.81
N LYS A 34 -1.96 -17.28 7.90
CA LYS A 34 -0.83 -16.34 7.82
C LYS A 34 -0.87 -15.32 8.96
N PHE A 35 0.22 -15.19 9.69
CA PHE A 35 0.40 -14.11 10.68
C PHE A 35 1.58 -13.18 10.32
N SER A 36 2.42 -13.56 9.36
CA SER A 36 3.58 -12.77 8.94
C SER A 36 3.77 -12.85 7.43
N GLY A 37 4.06 -11.70 6.81
CA GLY A 37 4.63 -11.63 5.45
C GLY A 37 6.03 -11.06 5.52
N ASN A 38 7.00 -11.70 4.85
CA ASN A 38 8.39 -11.29 4.86
C ASN A 38 8.85 -10.81 3.48
N ALA A 39 9.78 -9.85 3.43
CA ALA A 39 10.33 -9.31 2.20
C ALA A 39 11.83 -8.99 2.35
N ILE A 40 12.57 -9.19 1.26
CA ILE A 40 14.00 -8.91 1.17
C ILE A 40 14.23 -7.78 0.17
N ALA A 41 15.03 -6.80 0.57
CA ALA A 41 15.65 -5.85 -0.33
C ALA A 41 17.18 -6.03 -0.28
N VAL A 42 17.82 -6.05 -1.44
CA VAL A 42 19.29 -6.09 -1.55
C VAL A 42 19.75 -4.77 -2.15
N TYR A 43 20.67 -4.09 -1.47
CA TYR A 43 21.26 -2.86 -1.95
C TYR A 43 22.77 -2.88 -1.72
N LYS A 44 23.52 -2.90 -2.83
CA LYS A 44 24.98 -3.09 -2.84
C LYS A 44 25.36 -4.36 -2.08
N ASP A 45 26.14 -4.23 -1.01
CA ASP A 45 26.65 -5.27 -0.12
C ASP A 45 25.74 -5.53 1.10
N ARG A 46 24.57 -4.86 1.18
CA ARG A 46 23.65 -4.97 2.31
C ARG A 46 22.35 -5.67 1.92
N ILE A 47 21.85 -6.47 2.86
CA ILE A 47 20.56 -7.16 2.76
C ILE A 47 19.67 -6.64 3.88
N LEU A 48 18.52 -6.10 3.52
CA LEU A 48 17.42 -5.81 4.44
C LEU A 48 16.39 -6.92 4.33
N GLN A 49 16.31 -7.76 5.36
CA GLN A 49 15.18 -8.66 5.56
C GLN A 49 14.25 -8.02 6.58
N HIS A 50 12.98 -7.89 6.22
CA HIS A 50 11.96 -7.41 7.16
C HIS A 50 10.68 -8.22 7.01
N GLY A 51 9.85 -8.21 8.05
CA GLY A 51 8.57 -8.88 8.04
C GLY A 51 7.59 -8.22 8.98
N THR A 52 6.31 -8.51 8.78
CA THR A 52 5.23 -8.10 9.68
C THR A 52 4.93 -9.21 10.67
N LEU A 53 4.42 -8.87 11.85
CA LEU A 53 3.85 -9.83 12.79
C LEU A 53 2.47 -9.32 13.21
N LEU A 54 1.42 -10.01 12.79
CA LEU A 54 0.06 -9.71 13.21
C LEU A 54 -0.12 -10.21 14.64
N PHE A 55 0.11 -9.33 15.62
CA PHE A 55 -0.02 -9.71 17.03
C PHE A 55 -1.47 -9.65 17.51
N SER A 56 -2.11 -8.49 17.39
CA SER A 56 -3.50 -8.23 17.83
C SER A 56 -4.16 -7.17 16.92
N SER A 57 -3.96 -7.31 15.61
CA SER A 57 -4.43 -6.37 14.59
C SER A 57 -5.92 -6.56 14.26
N SER A 58 -6.60 -5.47 13.87
CA SER A 58 -7.97 -5.55 13.34
C SER A 58 -7.96 -6.19 11.95
N ILE A 59 -8.34 -7.47 11.88
CA ILE A 59 -8.43 -8.22 10.61
C ILE A 59 -9.49 -7.61 9.69
N LYS A 60 -10.54 -7.02 10.27
CA LYS A 60 -11.56 -6.28 9.52
C LYS A 60 -10.95 -5.08 8.81
N ASP A 61 -10.23 -4.22 9.52
CA ASP A 61 -9.65 -3.01 8.93
C ASP A 61 -8.57 -3.35 7.92
N LEU A 62 -7.75 -4.37 8.19
CA LEU A 62 -6.80 -4.91 7.22
C LEU A 62 -7.50 -5.38 5.95
N SER A 63 -8.59 -6.13 6.08
CA SER A 63 -9.36 -6.62 4.95
C SER A 63 -10.01 -5.48 4.17
N MET A 64 -10.50 -4.43 4.84
CA MET A 64 -11.09 -3.26 4.21
C MET A 64 -10.05 -2.38 3.50
N ALA A 65 -8.85 -2.23 4.07
CA ALA A 65 -7.76 -1.48 3.47
C ALA A 65 -7.19 -2.18 2.23
N LEU A 66 -7.19 -3.52 2.23
CA LEU A 66 -6.74 -4.35 1.11
C LEU A 66 -7.86 -4.73 0.12
N ALA A 67 -9.12 -4.55 0.51
CA ALA A 67 -10.25 -4.81 -0.38
C ALA A 67 -10.05 -3.95 -1.64
N GLY A 68 -9.92 -4.62 -2.77
CA GLY A 68 -9.86 -3.93 -4.05
C GLY A 68 -11.07 -3.01 -4.15
N ARG A 69 -10.84 -1.72 -4.39
CA ARG A 69 -11.92 -0.81 -4.77
C ARG A 69 -12.64 -1.42 -5.99
N PRO A 70 -13.93 -1.09 -6.23
CA PRO A 70 -14.58 -1.44 -7.50
C PRO A 70 -13.81 -0.92 -8.73
N GLU A 71 -12.94 0.07 -8.52
CA GLU A 71 -11.95 0.60 -9.47
C GLU A 71 -10.94 -0.48 -9.86
N LYS A 72 -10.90 -0.83 -11.16
CA LYS A 72 -9.98 -1.87 -11.68
C LYS A 72 -8.61 -1.26 -11.91
N PHE A 73 -7.71 -1.44 -10.95
CA PHE A 73 -6.28 -1.27 -11.15
C PHE A 73 -5.69 -2.54 -11.76
N ILE A 74 -5.22 -2.45 -13.01
CA ILE A 74 -4.50 -3.54 -13.67
C ILE A 74 -3.03 -3.13 -13.77
N SER A 75 -2.18 -3.77 -12.98
CA SER A 75 -0.73 -3.57 -13.01
C SER A 75 0.00 -4.90 -13.24
N LYS A 76 1.28 -4.81 -13.61
CA LYS A 76 2.17 -5.98 -13.73
C LYS A 76 2.67 -6.50 -12.37
N SER A 77 2.22 -5.91 -11.27
CA SER A 77 2.63 -6.31 -9.91
C SER A 77 2.05 -7.68 -9.55
N VAL A 78 2.77 -8.41 -8.69
CA VAL A 78 2.34 -9.73 -8.20
C VAL A 78 0.96 -9.61 -7.57
N LYS A 79 -0.02 -10.37 -8.08
CA LYS A 79 -1.38 -10.39 -7.51
C LYS A 79 -1.31 -10.89 -6.06
N SER A 80 -1.84 -10.10 -5.14
CA SER A 80 -1.98 -10.50 -3.74
C SER A 80 -3.00 -11.64 -3.65
N THR A 81 -2.53 -12.85 -3.31
CA THR A 81 -3.42 -13.97 -2.98
C THR A 81 -3.99 -13.75 -1.58
N SER A 82 -5.31 -13.78 -1.44
CA SER A 82 -5.98 -13.63 -0.13
C SER A 82 -5.72 -14.87 0.74
N ALA A 83 -4.57 -14.93 1.40
CA ALA A 83 -4.33 -15.90 2.45
C ALA A 83 -5.24 -15.57 3.65
N ARG A 84 -5.85 -16.59 4.27
CA ARG A 84 -6.54 -16.39 5.56
C ARG A 84 -5.50 -15.98 6.59
N VAL A 85 -5.71 -14.85 7.25
CA VAL A 85 -4.78 -14.31 8.25
C VAL A 85 -5.23 -14.63 9.69
N THR A 86 -4.30 -14.60 10.63
CA THR A 86 -4.56 -14.76 12.08
C THR A 86 -3.66 -13.85 12.90
N ASN A 87 -4.14 -13.48 14.09
CA ASN A 87 -3.33 -12.81 15.10
C ASN A 87 -2.58 -13.83 15.96
N ILE A 88 -1.37 -13.50 16.40
CA ILE A 88 -0.57 -14.32 17.33
C ILE A 88 -1.26 -14.39 18.69
N SER A 89 -1.89 -13.29 19.16
CA SER A 89 -2.57 -13.23 20.45
C SER A 89 -3.65 -14.28 20.63
N ASP A 90 -4.30 -14.69 19.53
CA ASP A 90 -5.37 -15.69 19.54
C ASP A 90 -4.85 -17.11 19.84
N HIS A 91 -3.53 -17.30 19.75
CA HIS A 91 -2.84 -18.58 19.95
C HIS A 91 -2.02 -18.64 21.24
N ILE A 92 -1.93 -17.53 21.99
CA ILE A 92 -1.25 -17.49 23.30
C ILE A 92 -2.24 -17.92 24.39
N LYS A 93 -1.85 -18.87 25.23
CA LYS A 93 -2.71 -19.40 26.31
C LYS A 93 -2.94 -18.39 27.44
N SER A 94 -1.94 -17.56 27.74
CA SER A 94 -2.00 -16.51 28.76
C SER A 94 -2.16 -15.14 28.09
N HIS A 95 -2.82 -14.21 28.79
CA HIS A 95 -2.85 -12.83 28.31
C HIS A 95 -1.43 -12.27 28.19
N MET A 96 -1.14 -11.60 27.07
CA MET A 96 0.12 -10.93 26.79
C MET A 96 -0.19 -9.67 25.99
N THR A 97 0.38 -8.55 26.42
CA THR A 97 0.29 -7.27 25.73
C THR A 97 1.31 -7.18 24.58
N ILE A 98 1.13 -6.21 23.69
CA ILE A 98 2.07 -6.00 22.57
C ILE A 98 3.48 -5.63 23.06
N ASP A 99 3.59 -4.82 24.11
CA ASP A 99 4.89 -4.39 24.65
C ASP A 99 5.63 -5.57 25.30
N GLU A 100 4.91 -6.42 26.03
CA GLU A 100 5.46 -7.67 26.58
C GLU A 100 5.91 -8.61 25.47
N PHE A 101 5.13 -8.71 24.38
CA PHE A 101 5.49 -9.53 23.23
C PHE A 101 6.74 -9.02 22.51
N ILE A 102 6.87 -7.70 22.31
CA ILE A 102 8.06 -7.08 21.70
C ILE A 102 9.29 -7.37 22.58
N LEU A 103 9.20 -7.11 23.88
CA LEU A 103 10.30 -7.36 24.81
C LEU A 103 10.68 -8.85 24.86
N PHE A 104 9.68 -9.73 24.83
CA PHE A 104 9.89 -11.18 24.75
C PHE A 104 10.67 -11.56 23.49
N LEU A 105 10.25 -11.09 22.31
CA LEU A 105 10.94 -11.35 21.05
C LEU A 105 12.37 -10.80 21.06
N GLU A 106 12.58 -9.57 21.53
CA GLU A 106 13.91 -8.98 21.65
C GLU A 106 14.84 -9.87 22.48
N ASN A 107 14.37 -10.33 23.64
CA ASN A 107 15.14 -11.17 24.54
C ASN A 107 15.45 -12.55 23.95
N GLU A 108 14.47 -13.19 23.28
CA GLU A 108 14.68 -14.51 22.68
C GLU A 108 15.61 -14.45 21.46
N ILE A 109 15.49 -13.41 20.63
CA ILE A 109 16.37 -13.20 19.48
C ILE A 109 17.80 -12.84 19.94
N ALA A 110 17.93 -11.98 20.95
CA ALA A 110 19.22 -11.59 21.52
C ALA A 110 19.99 -12.77 22.13
N LYS A 111 19.31 -13.82 22.60
CA LYS A 111 19.94 -15.05 23.09
C LYS A 111 20.45 -15.95 21.96
N ALA A 112 19.81 -15.91 20.80
CA ALA A 112 20.10 -16.82 19.68
C ALA A 112 21.37 -16.44 18.91
N GLU A 113 21.75 -15.15 18.86
CA GLU A 113 22.98 -14.70 18.21
C GLU A 113 23.67 -13.56 18.99
N ASN A 114 24.95 -13.28 18.68
CA ASN A 114 25.72 -12.17 19.23
C ASN A 114 25.24 -10.82 18.64
N TYR A 115 24.03 -10.40 19.01
CA TYR A 115 23.47 -9.10 18.61
C TYR A 115 24.03 -7.97 19.46
N ASN A 116 24.52 -6.91 18.81
CA ASN A 116 24.88 -5.67 19.47
C ASN A 116 23.71 -4.69 19.38
N ARG A 117 23.20 -4.25 20.53
CA ARG A 117 22.18 -3.20 20.58
C ARG A 117 22.81 -1.87 20.15
N TYR A 118 22.27 -1.28 19.10
CA TYR A 118 22.66 0.03 18.61
C TYR A 118 21.62 1.07 19.05
N TYR A 119 22.10 2.17 19.63
CA TYR A 119 21.25 3.31 19.97
C TYR A 119 21.53 4.43 18.98
N TYR A 120 20.47 5.01 18.42
CA TYR A 120 20.61 6.11 17.47
C TYR A 120 21.28 7.32 18.12
N SER A 121 22.29 7.85 17.45
CA SER A 121 22.88 9.15 17.81
C SER A 121 21.95 10.30 17.41
N VAL A 122 22.25 11.50 17.92
CA VAL A 122 21.52 12.72 17.52
C VAL A 122 21.60 12.95 16.01
N ASP A 123 22.74 12.64 15.38
CA ASP A 123 22.91 12.82 13.94
C ASP A 123 22.19 11.73 13.13
N ASP A 124 22.11 10.50 13.63
CA ASP A 124 21.26 9.46 13.02
C ASP A 124 19.79 9.89 12.99
N LEU A 125 19.29 10.43 14.11
CA LEU A 125 17.90 10.87 14.22
C LEU A 125 17.61 12.02 13.25
N LYS A 126 18.52 12.98 13.10
CA LYS A 126 18.38 14.07 12.10
C LYS A 126 18.29 13.52 10.68
N GLU A 127 19.14 12.57 10.30
CA GLU A 127 19.10 11.99 8.96
C GLU A 127 17.85 11.11 8.73
N ILE A 128 17.38 10.40 9.76
CA ILE A 128 16.11 9.65 9.71
C ILE A 128 14.93 10.61 9.49
N GLU A 129 14.87 11.71 10.25
CA GLU A 129 13.84 12.74 10.11
C GLU A 129 13.87 13.39 8.73
N LYS A 130 15.07 13.70 8.23
CA LYS A 130 15.25 14.20 6.87
C LYS A 130 14.73 13.22 5.82
N LEU A 131 15.04 11.92 5.94
CA LEU A 131 14.52 10.88 5.03
C LEU A 131 12.99 10.75 5.11
N ARG A 132 12.41 10.86 6.30
CA ARG A 132 10.94 10.91 6.47
C ARG A 132 10.39 12.10 5.68
N ASP A 133 10.94 13.28 5.90
CA ASP A 133 10.39 14.54 5.40
C ASP A 133 10.66 14.77 3.92
N GLU A 134 11.74 14.26 3.35
CA GLU A 134 12.06 14.46 1.93
C GLU A 134 11.55 13.33 1.04
N LYS A 135 11.29 12.15 1.61
CA LYS A 135 10.99 10.94 0.84
C LYS A 135 9.79 10.15 1.38
N TYR A 136 9.90 9.49 2.53
CA TYR A 136 8.92 8.47 2.93
C TYR A 136 7.52 9.01 3.24
N SER A 137 7.40 10.30 3.56
CA SER A 137 6.10 10.98 3.72
C SER A 137 5.55 11.61 2.43
N ARG A 138 6.31 11.61 1.33
CA ARG A 138 5.95 12.35 0.11
C ARG A 138 5.17 11.50 -0.87
N ASP A 139 4.17 12.11 -1.49
CA ASP A 139 3.32 11.46 -2.51
C ASP A 139 4.11 10.97 -3.73
N TRP A 140 5.18 11.68 -4.12
CA TRP A 140 6.01 11.24 -5.24
C TRP A 140 6.64 9.85 -4.97
N TRP A 141 6.94 9.55 -3.70
CA TRP A 141 7.45 8.26 -3.28
C TRP A 141 6.32 7.25 -3.11
N ASN A 142 5.26 7.63 -2.40
CA ASN A 142 4.18 6.70 -2.03
C ASN A 142 3.21 6.37 -3.17
N LEU A 143 2.99 7.29 -4.11
CA LEU A 143 2.00 7.19 -5.19
C LEU A 143 2.65 7.20 -6.59
N CYS A 144 3.70 8.01 -6.79
CA CYS A 144 4.28 8.19 -8.13
C CYS A 144 5.40 7.21 -8.48
N SER A 145 5.92 6.45 -7.51
CA SER A 145 6.95 5.42 -7.77
C SER A 145 6.35 4.06 -8.17
N ALA A 146 5.02 3.98 -8.35
CA ALA A 146 4.34 2.78 -8.81
C ALA A 146 4.75 2.41 -10.26
N PRO A 147 4.86 1.11 -10.58
CA PRO A 147 5.04 0.66 -11.96
C PRO A 147 3.87 1.13 -12.82
N PRO A 148 4.04 1.24 -14.15
CA PRO A 148 2.95 1.64 -15.02
C PRO A 148 1.69 0.82 -14.77
N TYR A 149 0.58 1.52 -14.55
CA TYR A 149 -0.70 0.90 -14.24
C TYR A 149 -1.80 1.47 -15.11
N LYS A 150 -2.81 0.64 -15.35
CA LYS A 150 -4.07 1.07 -15.93
C LYS A 150 -5.07 1.27 -14.81
N TYR A 151 -5.72 2.42 -14.82
CA TYR A 151 -6.79 2.78 -13.90
C TYR A 151 -8.09 2.88 -14.67
N SER A 152 -9.18 2.42 -14.08
CA SER A 152 -10.51 2.70 -14.61
C SER A 152 -11.50 2.89 -13.48
N LYS A 153 -12.35 3.90 -13.63
CA LYS A 153 -13.44 4.21 -12.70
C LYS A 153 -14.66 4.63 -13.47
N ALA A 154 -15.79 4.05 -13.10
CA ALA A 154 -17.11 4.38 -13.64
C ALA A 154 -18.00 4.84 -12.49
N PHE A 155 -18.74 5.93 -12.69
CA PHE A 155 -19.72 6.40 -11.72
C PHE A 155 -20.95 6.99 -12.40
N GLN A 156 -22.12 6.65 -11.87
CA GLN A 156 -23.41 7.16 -12.34
C GLN A 156 -23.75 8.45 -11.58
N PHE A 157 -23.57 9.59 -12.23
CA PHE A 157 -24.00 10.88 -11.70
C PHE A 157 -25.45 11.18 -12.11
N PRO A 158 -26.12 12.16 -11.46
CA PRO A 158 -27.40 12.68 -11.94
C PRO A 158 -27.34 13.17 -13.40
N GLY A 159 -26.18 13.71 -13.82
CA GLY A 159 -25.92 14.16 -15.20
C GLY A 159 -25.58 13.07 -16.22
N GLY A 160 -25.43 11.81 -15.79
CA GLY A 160 -25.10 10.66 -16.65
C GLY A 160 -23.98 9.77 -16.11
N LEU A 161 -23.76 8.63 -16.77
CA LEU A 161 -22.64 7.74 -16.47
C LEU A 161 -21.35 8.36 -17.00
N VAL A 162 -20.31 8.48 -16.18
CA VAL A 162 -18.96 8.87 -16.61
C VAL A 162 -18.00 7.74 -16.27
N GLU A 163 -17.21 7.34 -17.26
CA GLU A 163 -16.14 6.36 -17.14
C GLU A 163 -14.81 6.99 -17.55
N VAL A 164 -13.81 6.90 -16.68
CA VAL A 164 -12.46 7.37 -16.94
C VAL A 164 -11.53 6.17 -17.00
N TYR A 165 -10.70 6.12 -18.03
CA TYR A 165 -9.62 5.15 -18.20
C TYR A 165 -8.30 5.92 -18.29
N LEU A 166 -7.34 5.56 -17.44
CA LEU A 166 -6.02 6.19 -17.42
C LEU A 166 -4.94 5.15 -17.62
N GLU A 167 -3.92 5.54 -18.37
CA GLU A 167 -2.60 4.91 -18.31
C GLU A 167 -1.68 5.87 -17.56
N VAL A 168 -1.13 5.40 -16.43
CA VAL A 168 -0.27 6.21 -15.58
C VAL A 168 1.11 5.58 -15.52
N SER A 169 2.14 6.38 -15.77
CA SER A 169 3.54 5.97 -15.72
C SER A 169 4.33 6.95 -14.85
N LYS A 170 5.05 6.44 -13.84
CA LYS A 170 5.80 7.26 -12.87
C LYS A 170 4.94 8.35 -12.20
N GLY A 171 3.67 8.03 -11.93
CA GLY A 171 2.69 8.95 -11.35
C GLY A 171 2.16 10.03 -12.29
N THR A 172 2.52 10.01 -13.58
CA THR A 172 2.03 10.96 -14.59
C THR A 172 1.06 10.25 -15.54
N ILE A 173 -0.05 10.92 -15.87
CA ILE A 173 -1.05 10.43 -16.83
C ILE A 173 -0.42 10.46 -18.23
N SER A 174 -0.08 9.29 -18.77
CA SER A 174 0.45 9.14 -20.12
C SER A 174 -0.65 9.09 -21.17
N ASP A 175 -1.80 8.50 -20.85
CA ASP A 175 -2.99 8.52 -21.68
C ASP A 175 -4.26 8.55 -20.83
N VAL A 176 -5.31 9.15 -21.35
CA VAL A 176 -6.61 9.26 -20.70
C VAL A 176 -7.71 9.14 -21.74
N ARG A 177 -8.74 8.38 -21.41
CA ARG A 177 -9.98 8.25 -22.18
C ARG A 177 -11.17 8.43 -21.28
N ILE A 178 -12.13 9.24 -21.72
CA ILE A 178 -13.37 9.47 -20.99
C ILE A 178 -14.51 8.98 -21.87
N PHE A 179 -15.30 8.03 -21.36
CA PHE A 179 -16.49 7.50 -21.99
C PHE A 179 -17.69 7.70 -21.09
N GLY A 180 -18.89 7.60 -21.64
CA GLY A 180 -20.09 7.69 -20.82
C GLY A 180 -21.33 8.11 -21.58
N SER A 181 -22.42 8.24 -20.84
CA SER A 181 -23.73 8.67 -21.35
C SER A 181 -24.11 10.07 -20.83
N TYR A 182 -23.11 10.89 -20.51
CA TYR A 182 -23.29 12.27 -20.04
C TYR A 182 -23.58 13.23 -21.20
N PHE A 183 -24.28 14.32 -20.90
CA PHE A 183 -24.57 15.36 -21.89
C PHE A 183 -23.45 16.40 -21.92
N PHE A 184 -22.98 16.75 -23.13
CA PHE A 184 -21.93 17.74 -23.35
C PHE A 184 -22.27 18.64 -24.54
N THR A 185 -21.77 19.88 -24.50
CA THR A 185 -21.83 20.83 -25.62
C THR A 185 -20.48 20.99 -26.31
N ARG A 186 -19.40 20.47 -25.71
CA ARG A 186 -18.04 20.41 -26.26
C ARG A 186 -17.43 19.03 -26.03
N GLU A 187 -16.58 18.61 -26.96
CA GLU A 187 -15.95 17.29 -26.96
C GLU A 187 -15.03 17.07 -25.75
N THR A 188 -15.19 15.94 -25.05
CA THR A 188 -14.37 15.60 -23.88
C THR A 188 -12.91 15.30 -24.21
N THR A 189 -12.56 15.15 -25.49
CA THR A 189 -11.17 15.05 -25.95
C THR A 189 -10.32 16.27 -25.57
N GLU A 190 -10.92 17.46 -25.44
CA GLU A 190 -10.19 18.64 -24.95
C GLU A 190 -9.72 18.43 -23.50
N ILE A 191 -10.58 17.85 -22.64
CA ILE A 191 -10.24 17.50 -21.26
C ILE A 191 -9.17 16.41 -21.23
N GLU A 192 -9.31 15.37 -22.06
CA GLU A 192 -8.30 14.30 -22.18
C GLU A 192 -6.91 14.88 -22.46
N ASN A 193 -6.81 15.78 -23.45
CA ASN A 193 -5.52 16.38 -23.83
C ASN A 193 -4.92 17.26 -22.73
N ILE A 194 -5.75 17.94 -21.93
CA ILE A 194 -5.28 18.80 -20.84
C ILE A 194 -4.75 17.97 -19.66
N LEU A 195 -5.34 16.80 -19.42
CA LEU A 195 -4.92 15.89 -18.35
C LEU A 195 -3.69 15.07 -18.74
N LYS A 196 -3.38 14.90 -20.03
CA LYS A 196 -2.12 14.25 -20.46
C LYS A 196 -0.90 15.02 -19.95
N GLY A 197 0.04 14.31 -19.34
CA GLY A 197 1.23 14.87 -18.72
C GLY A 197 1.00 15.49 -17.34
N CYS A 198 -0.25 15.51 -16.83
CA CYS A 198 -0.54 15.88 -15.45
C CYS A 198 -0.17 14.75 -14.48
N LYS A 199 0.19 15.08 -13.24
CA LYS A 199 0.34 14.07 -12.18
C LYS A 199 -1.02 13.51 -11.81
N HIS A 200 -1.10 12.21 -11.56
CA HIS A 200 -2.33 11.57 -11.10
C HIS A 200 -2.53 11.79 -9.59
N THR A 201 -2.78 13.05 -9.23
CA THR A 201 -3.12 13.52 -7.88
C THR A 201 -4.33 14.46 -7.99
N LYS A 202 -5.13 14.56 -6.93
CA LYS A 202 -6.34 15.40 -6.97
C LYS A 202 -6.01 16.89 -7.17
N ASP A 203 -4.95 17.37 -6.52
CA ASP A 203 -4.56 18.78 -6.57
C ASP A 203 -4.03 19.20 -7.94
N ASP A 204 -3.13 18.40 -8.55
CA ASP A 204 -2.58 18.71 -9.88
C ASP A 204 -3.69 18.67 -10.96
N ILE A 205 -4.66 17.75 -10.84
CA ILE A 205 -5.81 17.65 -11.74
C ILE A 205 -6.75 18.85 -11.57
N LEU A 206 -7.06 19.22 -10.32
CA LEU A 206 -7.88 20.38 -10.00
C LEU A 206 -7.27 21.66 -10.58
N GLU A 207 -5.96 21.86 -10.39
CA GLU A 207 -5.23 23.01 -10.92
C GLU A 207 -5.28 23.06 -12.46
N ARG A 208 -5.14 21.91 -13.13
CA ARG A 208 -5.22 21.84 -14.60
C ARG A 208 -6.60 22.15 -15.15
N LEU A 209 -7.66 21.82 -14.41
CA LEU A 209 -9.05 22.04 -14.83
C LEU A 209 -9.63 23.38 -14.33
N GLN A 210 -8.87 24.18 -13.58
CA GLN A 210 -9.38 25.39 -12.93
C GLN A 210 -9.91 26.43 -13.93
N THR A 211 -9.23 26.58 -15.07
CA THR A 211 -9.53 27.57 -16.12
C THR A 211 -10.62 27.11 -17.07
N ILE A 212 -11.09 25.88 -16.94
CA ILE A 212 -12.09 25.28 -17.82
C ILE A 212 -13.45 25.32 -17.15
N ASN A 213 -14.45 25.77 -17.91
CA ASN A 213 -15.83 25.60 -17.51
C ASN A 213 -16.28 24.15 -17.81
N LEU A 214 -16.21 23.28 -16.79
CA LEU A 214 -16.55 21.86 -16.90
C LEU A 214 -18.02 21.62 -17.29
N SER A 215 -18.92 22.57 -17.03
CA SER A 215 -20.35 22.43 -17.41
C SER A 215 -20.57 22.30 -18.93
N HIS A 216 -19.62 22.74 -19.75
CA HIS A 216 -19.68 22.58 -21.21
C HIS A 216 -19.36 21.13 -21.64
N TYR A 217 -18.69 20.37 -20.78
CA TYR A 217 -18.24 19.00 -21.06
C TYR A 217 -19.03 17.96 -20.26
N PHE A 218 -19.55 18.35 -19.10
CA PHE A 218 -20.31 17.48 -18.21
C PHE A 218 -21.49 18.26 -17.63
N ASN A 219 -22.66 18.18 -18.28
CA ASN A 219 -23.86 18.85 -17.80
C ASN A 219 -24.40 18.16 -16.54
N ASN A 220 -24.84 18.95 -15.54
CA ASN A 220 -25.29 18.46 -14.23
C ASN A 220 -24.28 17.54 -13.51
N ILE A 221 -22.98 17.78 -13.71
CA ILE A 221 -21.90 17.17 -12.96
C ILE A 221 -20.98 18.29 -12.50
N THR A 222 -20.77 18.40 -11.18
CA THR A 222 -19.91 19.43 -10.62
C THR A 222 -18.43 19.10 -10.83
N ARG A 223 -17.57 20.10 -10.63
CA ARG A 223 -16.12 19.91 -10.72
C ARG A 223 -15.64 18.91 -9.67
N GLU A 224 -16.14 19.03 -8.45
CA GLU A 224 -15.82 18.17 -7.32
C GLU A 224 -16.27 16.72 -7.57
N GLU A 225 -17.46 16.55 -8.15
CA GLU A 225 -17.98 15.26 -8.59
C GLU A 225 -17.10 14.61 -9.65
N PHE A 226 -16.71 15.37 -10.69
CA PHE A 226 -15.83 14.86 -11.74
C PHE A 226 -14.44 14.51 -11.21
N ILE A 227 -13.85 15.35 -10.36
CA ILE A 227 -12.53 15.10 -9.75
C ILE A 227 -12.56 13.88 -8.83
N SER A 228 -13.72 13.53 -8.26
CA SER A 228 -13.86 12.30 -7.47
C SER A 228 -13.59 11.02 -8.29
N LEU A 229 -13.57 11.11 -9.63
CA LEU A 229 -13.21 10.01 -10.53
C LEU A 229 -11.71 9.74 -10.63
N PHE A 230 -10.87 10.56 -10.00
CA PHE A 230 -9.41 10.46 -9.98
C PHE A 230 -8.91 10.34 -8.52
#